data_AF-A0A7G7SYH6-F1
#
_entry.id   AF-A0A7G7SYH6-F1
#
_cell.length_a   1.000
_cell.length_b   1.000
_cell.length_c   1.000
_cell.angle_alpha   90.00
_cell.angle_beta   90.00
_cell.angle_gamma   90.00
#
_symmetry.space_group_name_H-M   'P 1'
#
loop_
_entity.id
_entity.type
_entity.pdbx_description
1 polymer ?
#
loop_
_entity_poly.entity_id
_entity_poly.type
_entity_poly.pdbx_seq_one_letter_code
_entity_poly.pdbx_strand_id
1 'polypeptide(L)'
;MSPIRLNQVGYLPAASKLAVVPDGHGDAFAVERADSGKVVLRGTLGPAATWAPAQQTVRIADFSALREPGRYRLRVDGLAPSDSFAIAADAYDGVTRAALKAYYFNRASTALPGEYAGRHARAEGHPDTHVLIHASAASPGRPAGTVISAPKGWYDAGDYNKYVVNSGITVYTLLAAYEQFPAYFAAQKEGIPDSGGGVPDILREVDWNLQWLLAMQDPGDGGVYHKLTNLDFGGMQMPDQARAPRYVVQKSTAATLDFAAVMAQASRIYAPFDDRFDGVSKRMLQASRRAWAWAQAHPDMVYRQPADVHTGGYNDDKFDDEFAWAATELYLATGEDAFYDAAMARNVHASVPNWGSVGGLAWMSLAQHRTRLTAHADQARIAQEIDTVATHLLHAWQGSAWKVAMAPGDFHWGSNSTALNQAMLLLQAYQLQRKPEYLQAAQSQLDYVLGRNPLGMSFVTGIGARSPLHIHHRISIADGVAMPVPGLLVGGPQPGQQDAKECKHAYASSLPALSYLDQECSYASNEVAINWNAPLVYVSAALQNLQR
;
A
#
# COMPACT_ATOMS: atom_id res chain seq x y z
N MET A 1 24.83 -16.56 5.32
CA MET A 1 23.49 -16.35 5.91
C MET A 1 22.82 -17.69 6.11
N SER A 2 22.02 -17.86 7.17
CA SER A 2 21.20 -19.08 7.31
C SER A 2 20.29 -19.21 6.09
N PRO A 3 20.05 -20.42 5.54
CA PRO A 3 19.09 -20.62 4.45
C PRO A 3 17.65 -20.84 4.95
N ILE A 4 17.42 -20.86 6.28
CA ILE A 4 16.09 -20.88 6.88
C ILE A 4 15.46 -19.50 6.72
N ARG A 5 14.26 -19.42 6.14
CA ARG A 5 13.55 -18.17 5.84
C ARG A 5 12.32 -18.04 6.73
N LEU A 6 12.19 -16.91 7.39
CA LEU A 6 11.09 -16.60 8.30
C LEU A 6 10.86 -15.09 8.37
N ASN A 7 9.78 -14.68 9.02
CA ASN A 7 9.49 -13.27 9.27
C ASN A 7 10.57 -12.67 10.18
N GLN A 8 11.34 -11.70 9.67
CA GLN A 8 12.49 -11.14 10.36
C GLN A 8 12.13 -10.13 11.46
N VAL A 9 10.85 -9.73 11.54
CA VAL A 9 10.34 -8.89 12.62
C VAL A 9 9.94 -9.78 13.79
N GLY A 10 9.10 -10.79 13.54
CA GLY A 10 8.59 -11.69 14.55
C GLY A 10 7.14 -12.09 14.31
N TYR A 11 6.48 -12.57 15.35
CA TYR A 11 5.11 -13.08 15.30
C TYR A 11 4.31 -12.68 16.54
N LEU A 12 2.99 -12.55 16.40
CA LEU A 12 2.10 -12.45 17.55
C LEU A 12 1.93 -13.82 18.23
N PRO A 13 1.60 -13.88 19.54
CA PRO A 13 1.41 -15.15 20.26
C PRO A 13 0.45 -16.12 19.57
N ALA A 14 -0.70 -15.63 19.08
CA ALA A 14 -1.73 -16.45 18.44
C ALA A 14 -1.59 -16.56 16.91
N ALA A 15 -0.62 -15.88 16.29
CA ALA A 15 -0.43 -15.92 14.85
C ALA A 15 -0.01 -17.31 14.35
N SER A 16 -0.30 -17.59 13.08
CA SER A 16 0.40 -18.64 12.34
C SER A 16 1.88 -18.28 12.23
N LYS A 17 2.76 -19.27 12.43
CA LYS A 17 4.21 -19.06 12.46
C LYS A 17 4.89 -20.14 11.65
N LEU A 18 5.36 -19.75 10.47
CA LEU A 18 5.93 -20.66 9.49
C LEU A 18 7.35 -20.22 9.15
N ALA A 19 8.26 -21.19 9.02
CA ALA A 19 9.55 -21.02 8.36
C ALA A 19 9.62 -21.91 7.12
N VAL A 20 10.34 -21.42 6.12
CA VAL A 20 10.66 -22.16 4.89
C VAL A 20 12.10 -22.65 4.99
N VAL A 21 12.29 -23.95 4.82
CA VAL A 21 13.57 -24.63 4.93
C VAL A 21 13.89 -25.27 3.57
N PRO A 22 15.10 -25.12 3.00
CA PRO A 22 15.47 -25.87 1.81
C PRO A 22 15.37 -27.38 2.05
N ASP A 23 14.98 -28.12 1.02
CA ASP A 23 15.01 -29.59 1.08
C ASP A 23 16.45 -30.14 1.08
N GLY A 24 16.63 -31.43 1.40
CA GLY A 24 17.93 -32.11 1.42
C GLY A 24 18.70 -32.01 2.76
N HIS A 25 18.01 -31.62 3.84
CA HIS A 25 18.54 -31.53 5.20
C HIS A 25 17.72 -32.38 6.18
N GLY A 26 18.00 -32.31 7.48
CA GLY A 26 17.30 -33.12 8.50
C GLY A 26 15.77 -32.98 8.45
N ASP A 27 15.05 -34.05 8.79
CA ASP A 27 13.58 -34.11 8.72
C ASP A 27 12.84 -33.38 9.85
N ALA A 28 13.56 -32.99 10.90
CA ALA A 28 13.00 -32.38 12.10
C ALA A 28 13.55 -30.97 12.31
N PHE A 29 12.75 -30.15 12.99
CA PHE A 29 13.17 -28.84 13.47
C PHE A 29 13.04 -28.72 14.98
N ALA A 30 13.83 -27.82 15.56
CA ALA A 30 13.71 -27.39 16.95
C ALA A 30 13.62 -25.86 17.01
N VAL A 31 12.83 -25.33 17.93
CA VAL A 31 12.83 -23.92 18.29
C VAL A 31 13.48 -23.77 19.66
N GLU A 32 14.46 -22.89 19.75
CA GLU A 32 15.27 -22.64 20.94
C GLU A 32 15.14 -21.20 21.39
N ARG A 33 15.23 -20.93 22.69
CA ARG A 33 15.41 -19.56 23.17
C ARG A 33 16.75 -19.02 22.71
N ALA A 34 16.76 -17.79 22.22
CA ALA A 34 17.94 -17.18 21.60
C ALA A 34 19.08 -16.89 22.60
N ASP A 35 18.75 -16.73 23.88
CA ASP A 35 19.68 -16.39 24.97
C ASP A 35 20.39 -17.61 25.59
N SER A 36 19.64 -18.70 25.78
CA SER A 36 20.04 -19.88 26.54
C SER A 36 20.26 -21.12 25.68
N GLY A 37 19.79 -21.12 24.44
CA GLY A 37 19.79 -22.30 23.57
C GLY A 37 18.84 -23.41 24.04
N LYS A 38 18.01 -23.16 25.06
CA LYS A 38 17.05 -24.15 25.56
C LYS A 38 16.00 -24.41 24.49
N VAL A 39 15.89 -25.67 24.06
CA VAL A 39 14.81 -26.13 23.16
C VAL A 39 13.47 -26.02 23.87
N VAL A 40 12.53 -25.32 23.25
CA VAL A 40 11.16 -25.09 23.74
C VAL A 40 10.09 -25.77 22.88
N LEU A 41 10.42 -26.11 21.64
CA LEU A 41 9.53 -26.83 20.73
C LEU A 41 10.36 -27.74 19.82
N ARG A 42 9.80 -28.91 19.48
CA ARG A 42 10.28 -29.77 18.40
C ARG A 42 9.12 -30.08 17.46
N GLY A 43 9.43 -30.27 16.19
CA GLY A 43 8.45 -30.71 15.19
C GLY A 43 9.12 -31.34 13.98
N THR A 44 8.31 -31.82 13.05
CA THR A 44 8.76 -32.43 11.80
C THR A 44 8.50 -31.46 10.65
N LEU A 45 9.45 -31.38 9.72
CA LEU A 45 9.26 -30.60 8.49
C LEU A 45 8.16 -31.24 7.63
N GLY A 46 7.29 -30.41 7.06
CA GLY A 46 6.30 -30.81 6.07
C GLY A 46 6.92 -31.46 4.83
N PRO A 47 6.09 -31.99 3.91
CA PRO A 47 6.59 -32.61 2.68
C PRO A 47 7.37 -31.61 1.82
N ALA A 48 8.37 -32.11 1.09
CA ALA A 48 9.11 -31.33 0.12
C ALA A 48 8.22 -30.98 -1.09
N ALA A 49 8.24 -29.72 -1.50
CA ALA A 49 7.53 -29.25 -2.67
C ALA A 49 8.30 -28.10 -3.34
N THR A 50 8.17 -28.00 -4.66
CA THR A 50 8.81 -26.94 -5.45
C THR A 50 7.84 -25.81 -5.71
N TRP A 51 8.26 -24.57 -5.49
CA TRP A 51 7.47 -23.39 -5.86
C TRP A 51 8.00 -22.80 -7.16
N ALA A 52 7.16 -22.84 -8.20
CA ALA A 52 7.53 -22.48 -9.57
C ALA A 52 8.17 -21.06 -9.69
N PRO A 53 7.67 -20.00 -9.01
CA PRO A 53 8.27 -18.67 -9.06
C PRO A 53 9.75 -18.56 -8.66
N ALA A 54 10.25 -19.47 -7.82
CA ALA A 54 11.65 -19.49 -7.39
C ALA A 54 12.42 -20.72 -7.89
N GLN A 55 11.72 -21.73 -8.41
CA GLN A 55 12.26 -23.07 -8.74
C GLN A 55 13.03 -23.71 -7.57
N GLN A 56 12.65 -23.39 -6.34
CA GLN A 56 13.26 -23.93 -5.12
C GLN A 56 12.35 -25.00 -4.52
N THR A 57 12.94 -26.16 -4.22
CA THR A 57 12.30 -27.22 -3.43
C THR A 57 12.53 -26.95 -1.95
N VAL A 58 11.44 -26.82 -1.21
CA VAL A 58 11.45 -26.41 0.19
C VAL A 58 10.47 -27.24 1.02
N ARG A 59 10.62 -27.15 2.33
CA ARG A 59 9.77 -27.77 3.35
C ARG A 59 9.33 -26.71 4.36
N ILE A 60 8.14 -26.86 4.90
CA ILE A 60 7.58 -25.96 5.91
C ILE A 60 7.88 -26.47 7.32
N ALA A 61 8.42 -25.61 8.17
CA ALA A 61 8.42 -25.80 9.62
C ALA A 61 7.29 -24.95 10.21
N ASP A 62 6.25 -25.60 10.74
CA ASP A 62 5.15 -24.93 11.43
C ASP A 62 5.36 -24.98 12.94
N PHE A 63 5.62 -23.81 13.53
CA PHE A 63 5.82 -23.63 14.97
C PHE A 63 4.73 -22.76 15.60
N SER A 64 3.55 -22.72 15.00
CA SER A 64 2.40 -21.93 15.47
C SER A 64 1.98 -22.28 16.90
N ALA A 65 2.25 -23.51 17.35
CA ALA A 65 2.00 -23.97 18.71
C ALA A 65 2.81 -23.21 19.78
N LEU A 66 3.96 -22.61 19.43
CA LEU A 66 4.71 -21.76 20.34
C LEU A 66 4.02 -20.41 20.47
N ARG A 67 3.48 -20.13 21.67
CA ARG A 67 2.77 -18.88 21.98
C ARG A 67 3.49 -18.01 23.01
N GLU A 68 4.44 -18.59 23.75
CA GLU A 68 5.12 -17.89 24.82
C GLU A 68 5.94 -16.72 24.27
N PRO A 69 5.73 -15.49 24.75
CA PRO A 69 6.55 -14.36 24.35
C PRO A 69 8.04 -14.60 24.64
N GLY A 70 8.90 -14.11 23.76
CA GLY A 70 10.35 -14.29 23.88
C GLY A 70 11.08 -14.15 22.56
N ARG A 71 12.40 -14.31 22.60
CA ARG A 71 13.26 -14.35 21.41
C ARG A 71 13.74 -15.77 21.16
N TYR A 72 13.64 -16.22 19.92
CA TYR A 72 13.87 -17.59 19.53
C TYR A 72 14.75 -17.72 18.28
N ARG A 73 15.30 -18.91 18.05
CA ARG A 73 15.91 -19.34 16.79
C ARG A 73 15.34 -20.70 16.39
N LEU A 74 15.24 -20.95 15.09
CA LEU A 74 14.87 -22.24 14.54
C LEU A 74 16.12 -22.99 14.06
N ARG A 75 16.19 -24.28 14.38
CA ARG A 75 17.26 -25.18 13.93
C ARG A 75 16.70 -26.34 13.14
N VAL A 76 17.49 -26.76 12.16
CA VAL A 76 17.33 -28.00 11.40
C VAL A 76 18.72 -28.60 11.25
N ASP A 77 18.84 -29.91 11.46
CA ASP A 77 20.12 -30.59 11.37
C ASP A 77 20.73 -30.44 9.96
N GLY A 78 22.02 -30.12 9.91
CA GLY A 78 22.73 -29.83 8.66
C GLY A 78 22.63 -28.38 8.18
N LEU A 79 21.92 -27.49 8.90
CA LEU A 79 21.81 -26.06 8.59
C LEU A 79 22.29 -25.17 9.73
N ALA A 80 22.79 -23.98 9.37
CA ALA A 80 23.00 -22.91 10.34
C ALA A 80 21.64 -22.45 10.93
N PRO A 81 21.53 -22.18 12.24
CA PRO A 81 20.30 -21.69 12.85
C PRO A 81 19.76 -20.44 12.15
N SER A 82 18.44 -20.26 12.17
CA SER A 82 17.82 -19.04 11.67
C SER A 82 18.35 -17.79 12.37
N ASP A 83 18.09 -16.62 11.77
CA ASP A 83 18.15 -15.37 12.53
C ASP A 83 17.22 -15.44 13.74
N SER A 84 17.52 -14.65 14.77
CA SER A 84 16.63 -14.56 15.93
C SER A 84 15.34 -13.84 15.56
N PHE A 85 14.19 -14.37 15.99
CA PHE A 85 12.88 -13.73 15.83
C PHE A 85 12.19 -13.57 17.18
N ALA A 86 11.29 -12.59 17.29
CA ALA A 86 10.49 -12.36 18.48
C ALA A 86 9.12 -13.03 18.36
N ILE A 87 8.58 -13.50 19.48
CA ILE A 87 7.14 -13.64 19.69
C ILE A 87 6.75 -12.59 20.72
N ALA A 88 5.90 -11.65 20.33
CA ALA A 88 5.56 -10.49 21.15
C ALA A 88 4.13 -10.01 20.86
N ALA A 89 3.44 -9.46 21.86
CA ALA A 89 2.06 -9.01 21.71
C ALA A 89 1.92 -7.75 20.83
N ASP A 90 3.02 -7.04 20.59
CA ASP A 90 3.18 -5.81 19.83
C ASP A 90 4.10 -6.00 18.61
N ALA A 91 4.21 -7.23 18.11
CA ALA A 91 5.18 -7.61 17.08
C ALA A 91 5.11 -6.74 15.81
N TYR A 92 3.94 -6.19 15.47
CA TYR A 92 3.76 -5.41 14.24
C TYR A 92 3.55 -3.91 14.47
N ASP A 93 3.43 -3.44 15.72
CA ASP A 93 3.27 -2.01 16.05
C ASP A 93 4.38 -1.15 15.43
N GLY A 94 5.64 -1.62 15.52
CA GLY A 94 6.79 -0.94 14.93
C GLY A 94 6.74 -0.88 13.40
N VAL A 95 6.21 -1.92 12.75
CA VAL A 95 6.04 -1.98 11.29
C VAL A 95 4.97 -0.99 10.85
N THR A 96 3.80 -1.01 11.50
CA THR A 96 2.72 -0.07 11.18
C THR A 96 3.15 1.37 11.36
N ARG A 97 3.78 1.70 12.49
CA ARG A 97 4.24 3.06 12.80
C ARG A 97 5.26 3.55 11.77
N ALA A 98 6.24 2.72 11.41
CA ALA A 98 7.24 3.07 10.41
C ALA A 98 6.61 3.25 9.01
N ALA A 99 5.72 2.34 8.61
CA ALA A 99 5.04 2.40 7.31
C ALA A 99 4.13 3.63 7.18
N LEU A 100 3.45 4.03 8.27
CA LEU A 100 2.62 5.24 8.30
C LEU A 100 3.49 6.52 8.37
N LYS A 101 4.58 6.49 9.14
CA LYS A 101 5.53 7.61 9.20
C LYS A 101 6.25 7.85 7.87
N ALA A 102 6.34 6.86 6.98
CA ALA A 102 6.89 7.02 5.64
C ALA A 102 6.19 8.12 4.82
N TYR A 103 4.86 8.28 4.97
CA TYR A 103 4.10 9.34 4.31
C TYR A 103 4.55 10.74 4.73
N TYR A 104 4.89 10.93 6.02
CA TYR A 104 5.45 12.18 6.52
C TYR A 104 6.78 12.53 5.81
N PHE A 105 7.65 11.53 5.61
CA PHE A 105 8.91 11.75 4.88
C PHE A 105 8.68 12.13 3.41
N ASN A 106 7.59 11.66 2.82
CA ASN A 106 7.18 11.96 1.46
C ASN A 106 6.27 13.19 1.32
N ARG A 107 5.97 13.96 2.39
CA ARG A 107 5.13 15.18 2.27
C ARG A 107 5.74 16.22 1.31
N ALA A 108 5.02 16.58 0.27
CA ALA A 108 5.33 17.75 -0.56
C ALA A 108 4.94 19.05 0.14
N SER A 109 5.48 20.18 -0.33
CA SER A 109 5.11 21.54 0.09
C SER A 109 5.31 21.83 1.58
N THR A 110 6.30 21.20 2.20
CA THR A 110 6.68 21.49 3.58
C THR A 110 8.14 21.10 3.84
N ALA A 111 8.75 21.81 4.78
CA ALA A 111 10.00 21.38 5.40
C ALA A 111 9.71 20.25 6.39
N LEU A 112 10.69 19.38 6.62
CA LEU A 112 10.61 18.34 7.65
C LEU A 112 11.59 18.66 8.78
N PRO A 113 11.12 19.25 9.90
CA PRO A 113 11.99 19.60 11.02
C PRO A 113 12.68 18.38 11.63
N GLY A 114 13.92 18.58 12.11
CA GLY A 114 14.73 17.51 12.72
C GLY A 114 14.11 16.88 13.95
N GLU A 115 13.23 17.58 14.66
CA GLU A 115 12.51 17.02 15.82
C GLU A 115 11.60 15.83 15.43
N TYR A 116 11.08 15.81 14.19
CA TYR A 116 10.17 14.77 13.70
C TYR A 116 10.78 13.88 12.62
N ALA A 117 11.79 14.37 11.90
CA ALA A 117 12.44 13.68 10.79
C ALA A 117 13.83 13.12 11.14
N GLY A 118 14.39 13.52 12.29
CA GLY A 118 15.73 13.15 12.70
C GLY A 118 16.77 13.53 11.64
N ARG A 119 17.63 12.58 11.28
CA ARG A 119 18.67 12.75 10.25
C ARG A 119 18.13 12.96 8.84
N HIS A 120 16.87 12.65 8.58
CA HIS A 120 16.21 12.85 7.29
C HIS A 120 15.46 14.19 7.24
N ALA A 121 15.81 15.13 8.13
CA ALA A 121 15.33 16.50 8.07
C ALA A 121 15.68 17.12 6.71
N ARG A 122 14.76 17.90 6.17
CA ARG A 122 14.96 18.57 4.88
C ARG A 122 14.23 19.89 4.80
N ALA A 123 14.73 20.78 3.95
CA ALA A 123 14.07 22.02 3.59
C ALA A 123 12.73 21.76 2.86
N GLU A 124 11.95 22.83 2.72
CA GLU A 124 10.72 22.80 1.95
C GLU A 124 11.01 22.56 0.47
N GLY A 125 10.36 21.54 -0.10
CA GLY A 125 10.39 21.25 -1.53
C GLY A 125 9.02 21.41 -2.15
N HIS A 126 8.99 22.00 -3.35
CA HIS A 126 7.78 22.20 -4.14
C HIS A 126 6.59 22.76 -3.34
N PRO A 127 6.59 24.05 -2.96
CA PRO A 127 5.45 24.69 -2.28
C PRO A 127 4.14 24.59 -3.06
N ASP A 128 4.22 24.39 -4.39
CA ASP A 128 3.09 24.27 -5.31
C ASP A 128 2.09 25.43 -5.21
N THR A 129 2.59 26.63 -4.87
CA THR A 129 1.87 27.91 -4.93
C THR A 129 1.90 28.54 -6.32
N HIS A 130 2.75 28.01 -7.21
CA HIS A 130 2.89 28.43 -8.60
C HIS A 130 2.93 27.21 -9.52
N VAL A 131 1.76 26.71 -9.89
CA VAL A 131 1.58 25.55 -10.78
C VAL A 131 0.88 25.99 -12.05
N LEU A 132 1.40 25.60 -13.21
CA LEU A 132 0.89 26.01 -14.51
C LEU A 132 -0.20 25.05 -15.00
N ILE A 133 -1.25 25.59 -15.61
CA ILE A 133 -2.17 24.78 -16.43
C ILE A 133 -1.44 24.39 -17.72
N HIS A 134 -1.22 23.09 -17.94
CA HIS A 134 -0.68 22.59 -19.20
C HIS A 134 -1.68 22.79 -20.36
N ALA A 135 -1.21 22.81 -21.60
CA ALA A 135 -2.09 22.92 -22.78
C ALA A 135 -3.16 21.81 -22.83
N SER A 136 -2.80 20.59 -22.42
CA SER A 136 -3.75 19.46 -22.32
C SER A 136 -4.78 19.60 -21.20
N ALA A 137 -4.58 20.51 -20.24
CA ALA A 137 -5.45 20.76 -19.10
C ALA A 137 -6.31 22.03 -19.24
N ALA A 138 -6.12 22.77 -20.35
CA ALA A 138 -6.75 24.07 -20.55
C ALA A 138 -8.28 23.95 -20.63
N SER A 139 -8.97 24.89 -19.99
CA SER A 139 -10.41 25.08 -20.08
C SER A 139 -10.73 26.55 -20.36
N PRO A 140 -11.96 26.91 -20.78
CA PRO A 140 -12.31 28.31 -21.04
C PRO A 140 -12.04 29.26 -19.86
N GLY A 141 -12.22 28.79 -18.62
CA GLY A 141 -11.95 29.57 -17.40
C GLY A 141 -10.50 29.49 -16.90
N ARG A 142 -9.70 28.56 -17.44
CA ARG A 142 -8.31 28.31 -17.06
C ARG A 142 -7.49 27.95 -18.30
N PRO A 143 -7.16 28.93 -19.17
CA PRO A 143 -6.35 28.68 -20.35
C PRO A 143 -4.93 28.20 -19.98
N ALA A 144 -4.22 27.61 -20.95
CA ALA A 144 -2.84 27.18 -20.77
C ALA A 144 -1.95 28.32 -20.23
N GLY A 145 -1.06 28.00 -19.29
CA GLY A 145 -0.20 28.97 -18.62
C GLY A 145 -0.88 29.72 -17.46
N THR A 146 -2.17 29.52 -17.20
CA THR A 146 -2.80 30.01 -15.97
C THR A 146 -2.07 29.45 -14.75
N VAL A 147 -1.78 30.32 -13.78
CA VAL A 147 -1.15 29.92 -12.51
C VAL A 147 -2.23 29.55 -11.51
N ILE A 148 -2.12 28.36 -10.93
CA ILE A 148 -2.94 27.87 -9.84
C ILE A 148 -2.07 27.47 -8.63
N SER A 149 -2.71 27.24 -7.50
CA SER A 149 -2.05 26.73 -6.29
C SER A 149 -2.65 25.36 -5.91
N ALA A 150 -1.78 24.39 -5.66
CA ALA A 150 -2.14 23.02 -5.26
C ALA A 150 -1.08 22.44 -4.29
N PRO A 151 -0.91 23.06 -3.10
CA PRO A 151 0.07 22.67 -2.10
C PRO A 151 -0.28 21.33 -1.43
N LYS A 152 0.63 20.87 -0.58
CA LYS A 152 0.54 19.62 0.21
C LYS A 152 0.58 18.38 -0.68
N GLY A 153 0.05 17.26 -0.20
CA GLY A 153 0.15 15.97 -0.88
C GLY A 153 1.44 15.23 -0.56
N TRP A 154 1.51 13.99 -1.02
CA TRP A 154 2.72 13.18 -0.94
C TRP A 154 3.39 13.09 -2.30
N TYR A 155 4.72 13.11 -2.30
CA TYR A 155 5.50 12.57 -3.41
C TYR A 155 5.14 11.09 -3.58
N ASP A 156 4.74 10.74 -4.78
CA ASP A 156 4.11 9.45 -5.09
C ASP A 156 5.04 8.28 -4.89
N ALA A 157 6.29 8.42 -5.34
CA ALA A 157 7.21 7.31 -5.43
C ALA A 157 8.65 7.75 -5.17
N GLY A 158 9.59 7.27 -5.97
CA GLY A 158 10.97 7.74 -5.99
C GLY A 158 11.10 9.15 -6.55
N ASP A 159 10.10 9.64 -7.28
CA ASP A 159 10.00 10.97 -7.88
C ASP A 159 9.20 11.98 -7.04
N TYR A 160 9.17 13.23 -7.49
CA TYR A 160 8.50 14.33 -6.77
C TYR A 160 7.12 14.68 -7.31
N ASN A 161 6.60 13.93 -8.27
CA ASN A 161 5.30 14.18 -8.85
C ASN A 161 4.17 13.59 -7.98
N LYS A 162 2.95 14.07 -8.20
CA LYS A 162 1.76 13.70 -7.42
C LYS A 162 0.66 13.28 -8.38
N TYR A 163 0.13 12.06 -8.24
CA TYR A 163 -0.79 11.44 -9.21
C TYR A 163 -2.11 11.08 -8.53
N VAL A 164 -3.23 11.54 -9.10
CA VAL A 164 -4.55 11.43 -8.44
C VAL A 164 -5.01 9.98 -8.39
N VAL A 165 -4.84 9.22 -9.49
CA VAL A 165 -5.24 7.81 -9.57
C VAL A 165 -4.54 6.97 -8.49
N ASN A 166 -3.21 7.04 -8.43
CA ASN A 166 -2.45 6.28 -7.42
C ASN A 166 -2.75 6.75 -5.98
N SER A 167 -3.02 8.04 -5.80
CA SER A 167 -3.47 8.58 -4.52
C SER A 167 -4.87 8.09 -4.12
N GLY A 168 -5.73 7.74 -5.08
CA GLY A 168 -7.06 7.18 -4.84
C GLY A 168 -6.99 5.92 -3.98
N ILE A 169 -6.40 4.85 -4.52
CA ILE A 169 -6.24 3.57 -3.78
C ILE A 169 -5.43 3.77 -2.48
N THR A 170 -4.42 4.65 -2.48
CA THR A 170 -3.61 4.93 -1.29
C THR A 170 -4.46 5.50 -0.15
N VAL A 171 -5.20 6.58 -0.43
CA VAL A 171 -6.03 7.26 0.57
C VAL A 171 -7.14 6.33 1.03
N TYR A 172 -7.76 5.58 0.10
CA TYR A 172 -8.74 4.56 0.44
C TYR A 172 -8.24 3.59 1.49
N THR A 173 -7.09 2.97 1.23
CA THR A 173 -6.58 1.89 2.09
C THR A 173 -6.21 2.40 3.48
N LEU A 174 -5.66 3.61 3.59
CA LEU A 174 -5.37 4.23 4.89
C LEU A 174 -6.64 4.58 5.67
N LEU A 175 -7.65 5.12 4.99
CA LEU A 175 -8.94 5.45 5.57
C LEU A 175 -9.71 4.18 6.00
N ALA A 176 -9.68 3.12 5.19
CA ALA A 176 -10.26 1.83 5.52
C ALA A 176 -9.58 1.20 6.75
N ALA A 177 -8.25 1.31 6.86
CA ALA A 177 -7.52 0.86 8.05
C ALA A 177 -8.01 1.58 9.31
N TYR A 178 -8.16 2.91 9.25
CA TYR A 178 -8.71 3.70 10.35
C TYR A 178 -10.16 3.32 10.68
N GLU A 179 -11.05 3.25 9.69
CA GLU A 179 -12.47 2.90 9.90
C GLU A 179 -12.64 1.54 10.57
N GLN A 180 -11.75 0.59 10.28
CA GLN A 180 -11.80 -0.75 10.82
C GLN A 180 -11.15 -0.89 12.20
N PHE A 181 -10.07 -0.15 12.47
CA PHE A 181 -9.32 -0.22 13.72
C PHE A 181 -9.14 1.15 14.41
N PRO A 182 -10.23 1.91 14.65
CA PRO A 182 -10.11 3.29 15.11
C PRO A 182 -9.44 3.39 16.50
N ALA A 183 -9.72 2.45 17.40
CA ALA A 183 -9.12 2.42 18.73
C ALA A 183 -7.61 2.14 18.71
N TYR A 184 -7.13 1.35 17.75
CA TYR A 184 -5.70 1.10 17.57
C TYR A 184 -5.00 2.37 17.13
N PHE A 185 -5.49 3.02 16.07
CA PHE A 185 -4.88 4.25 15.56
C PHE A 185 -5.03 5.45 16.51
N ALA A 186 -6.07 5.50 17.36
CA ALA A 186 -6.18 6.50 18.40
C ALA A 186 -5.11 6.35 19.51
N ALA A 187 -4.59 5.13 19.71
CA ALA A 187 -3.53 4.85 20.68
C ALA A 187 -2.11 5.03 20.10
N GLN A 188 -1.98 4.98 18.77
CA GLN A 188 -0.69 5.19 18.12
C GLN A 188 -0.29 6.67 18.09
N LYS A 189 1.02 6.87 18.03
CA LYS A 189 1.65 8.20 17.91
C LYS A 189 2.82 8.07 16.95
N GLU A 190 2.70 8.70 15.81
CA GLU A 190 3.65 8.64 14.71
C GLU A 190 4.72 9.73 14.88
N GLY A 191 4.45 10.71 15.75
CA GLY A 191 5.38 11.79 16.06
C GLY A 191 5.54 12.71 14.85
N ILE A 192 4.43 13.22 14.32
CA ILE A 192 4.39 14.21 13.24
C ILE A 192 4.07 15.60 13.82
N PRO A 193 4.37 16.71 13.10
CA PRO A 193 4.13 18.06 13.61
C PRO A 193 2.69 18.33 14.08
N ASP A 194 1.73 17.67 13.44
CA ASP A 194 0.31 17.90 13.65
C ASP A 194 -0.32 16.92 14.67
N SER A 195 0.50 16.14 15.39
CA SER A 195 0.04 15.16 16.37
C SER A 195 -0.74 15.83 17.52
N GLY A 196 -1.84 15.20 17.94
CA GLY A 196 -2.65 15.63 19.09
C GLY A 196 -3.96 16.34 18.73
N GLY A 197 -4.56 17.00 19.73
CA GLY A 197 -5.87 17.67 19.58
C GLY A 197 -7.07 16.72 19.49
N GLY A 198 -6.89 15.45 19.87
CA GLY A 198 -7.93 14.41 19.82
C GLY A 198 -8.14 13.77 18.45
N VAL A 199 -7.32 14.12 17.45
CA VAL A 199 -7.36 13.54 16.11
C VAL A 199 -6.23 12.50 15.99
N PRO A 200 -6.53 11.25 15.58
CA PRO A 200 -5.51 10.24 15.29
C PRO A 200 -4.54 10.70 14.20
N ASP A 201 -3.25 10.41 14.38
CA ASP A 201 -2.18 10.83 13.47
C ASP A 201 -2.36 10.27 12.04
N ILE A 202 -2.96 9.07 11.87
CA ILE A 202 -3.31 8.56 10.53
C ILE A 202 -4.25 9.52 9.78
N LEU A 203 -5.21 10.14 10.47
CA LEU A 203 -6.11 11.13 9.85
C LEU A 203 -5.39 12.45 9.60
N ARG A 204 -4.49 12.87 10.50
CA ARG A 204 -3.64 14.06 10.24
C ARG A 204 -2.78 13.88 8.98
N GLU A 205 -2.18 12.71 8.84
CA GLU A 205 -1.34 12.40 7.68
C GLU A 205 -2.18 12.31 6.40
N VAL A 206 -3.32 11.61 6.42
CA VAL A 206 -4.21 11.50 5.26
C VAL A 206 -4.81 12.86 4.87
N ASP A 207 -5.15 13.73 5.82
CA ASP A 207 -5.61 15.10 5.52
C ASP A 207 -4.59 15.86 4.68
N TRP A 208 -3.28 15.69 4.93
CA TRP A 208 -2.24 16.32 4.12
C TRP A 208 -2.41 16.02 2.63
N ASN A 209 -2.78 14.79 2.28
CA ASN A 209 -3.04 14.40 0.89
C ASN A 209 -4.43 14.80 0.39
N LEU A 210 -5.45 14.70 1.23
CA LEU A 210 -6.81 15.12 0.89
C LEU A 210 -6.89 16.60 0.54
N GLN A 211 -6.12 17.47 1.21
CA GLN A 211 -6.07 18.90 0.88
C GLN A 211 -5.44 19.16 -0.50
N TRP A 212 -4.44 18.37 -0.89
CA TRP A 212 -3.90 18.43 -2.25
C TRP A 212 -4.93 17.93 -3.28
N LEU A 213 -5.57 16.79 -3.03
CA LEU A 213 -6.62 16.25 -3.90
C LEU A 213 -7.74 17.27 -4.11
N LEU A 214 -8.21 17.95 -3.05
CA LEU A 214 -9.22 19.02 -3.16
C LEU A 214 -8.78 20.15 -4.08
N ALA A 215 -7.49 20.52 -4.09
CA ALA A 215 -6.94 21.55 -4.97
C ALA A 215 -6.81 21.08 -6.44
N MET A 216 -6.82 19.78 -6.69
CA MET A 216 -6.77 19.20 -8.04
C MET A 216 -8.11 19.21 -8.77
N GLN A 217 -9.22 19.47 -8.07
CA GLN A 217 -10.53 19.64 -8.70
C GLN A 217 -10.65 21.03 -9.32
N ASP A 218 -11.02 21.10 -10.60
CA ASP A 218 -11.33 22.37 -11.25
C ASP A 218 -12.64 22.93 -10.67
N PRO A 219 -12.62 24.14 -10.07
CA PRO A 219 -13.80 24.75 -9.48
C PRO A 219 -14.85 25.17 -10.54
N GLY A 220 -14.47 25.28 -11.82
CA GLY A 220 -15.37 25.69 -12.89
C GLY A 220 -16.33 24.60 -13.36
N ASP A 221 -15.95 23.32 -13.27
CA ASP A 221 -16.75 22.22 -13.81
C ASP A 221 -16.81 20.96 -12.92
N GLY A 222 -15.93 20.80 -11.93
CA GLY A 222 -15.90 19.64 -11.04
C GLY A 222 -15.00 18.48 -11.50
N GLY A 223 -14.42 18.55 -12.70
CA GLY A 223 -13.45 17.56 -13.18
C GLY A 223 -12.10 17.70 -12.48
N VAL A 224 -11.33 16.61 -12.43
CA VAL A 224 -10.07 16.57 -11.66
C VAL A 224 -8.89 16.37 -12.59
N TYR A 225 -7.85 17.19 -12.44
CA TYR A 225 -6.60 17.05 -13.19
C TYR A 225 -5.91 15.73 -12.84
N HIS A 226 -5.39 15.00 -13.83
CA HIS A 226 -4.90 13.64 -13.64
C HIS A 226 -3.66 13.57 -12.72
N LYS A 227 -2.75 14.53 -12.85
CA LYS A 227 -1.53 14.64 -12.03
C LYS A 227 -0.99 16.07 -11.96
N LEU A 228 -0.17 16.31 -10.95
CA LEU A 228 0.64 17.51 -10.78
C LEU A 228 2.12 17.11 -10.90
N THR A 229 2.78 17.56 -11.97
CA THR A 229 4.03 16.98 -12.42
C THR A 229 4.97 17.99 -13.08
N ASN A 230 6.25 17.68 -13.15
CA ASN A 230 7.16 18.27 -14.12
C ASN A 230 6.93 17.66 -15.52
N LEU A 231 7.49 18.30 -16.56
CA LEU A 231 7.46 17.71 -17.91
C LEU A 231 8.29 16.42 -17.96
N ASP A 232 9.51 16.46 -17.43
CA ASP A 232 10.43 15.33 -17.32
C ASP A 232 10.67 14.93 -15.87
N PHE A 233 11.12 13.69 -15.66
CA PHE A 233 11.64 13.28 -14.36
C PHE A 233 12.88 14.11 -13.98
N GLY A 234 12.85 14.72 -12.80
CA GLY A 234 14.01 15.43 -12.24
C GLY A 234 15.15 14.48 -11.87
N GLY A 235 16.35 15.04 -11.68
CA GLY A 235 17.53 14.28 -11.24
C GLY A 235 17.44 13.73 -9.81
N MET A 236 18.49 13.01 -9.39
CA MET A 236 18.67 12.53 -8.02
C MET A 236 19.20 13.65 -7.13
N GLN A 237 18.31 14.53 -6.70
CA GLN A 237 18.60 15.76 -5.95
C GLN A 237 17.53 16.00 -4.90
N MET A 238 17.82 16.79 -3.86
CA MET A 238 16.85 17.07 -2.80
C MET A 238 15.65 17.90 -3.29
N PRO A 239 14.47 17.80 -2.64
CA PRO A 239 13.24 18.44 -3.12
C PRO A 239 13.31 19.97 -3.27
N ASP A 240 14.08 20.66 -2.44
CA ASP A 240 14.27 22.13 -2.46
C ASP A 240 15.15 22.62 -3.64
N GLN A 241 15.90 21.70 -4.21
CA GLN A 241 16.77 21.94 -5.37
C GLN A 241 16.01 21.70 -6.69
N ALA A 242 14.94 20.90 -6.66
CA ALA A 242 14.11 20.60 -7.82
C ALA A 242 13.19 21.78 -8.14
N ARG A 243 13.67 22.67 -9.03
CA ARG A 243 13.03 23.96 -9.33
C ARG A 243 12.41 24.03 -10.72
N ALA A 244 12.35 22.90 -11.43
CA ALA A 244 11.70 22.85 -12.73
C ALA A 244 10.21 23.24 -12.60
N PRO A 245 9.62 23.95 -13.59
CA PRO A 245 8.21 24.30 -13.56
C PRO A 245 7.33 23.06 -13.40
N ARG A 246 6.22 23.23 -12.68
CA ARG A 246 5.24 22.18 -12.45
C ARG A 246 3.93 22.52 -13.11
N TYR A 247 3.24 21.47 -13.53
CA TYR A 247 2.04 21.54 -14.32
C TYR A 247 0.96 20.64 -13.74
N VAL A 248 -0.28 21.08 -13.79
CA VAL A 248 -1.40 20.13 -13.87
C VAL A 248 -1.64 19.79 -15.34
N VAL A 249 -1.90 18.51 -15.61
CA VAL A 249 -2.17 17.99 -16.97
C VAL A 249 -3.64 17.58 -17.10
N GLN A 250 -4.02 17.12 -18.30
CA GLN A 250 -5.38 16.73 -18.71
C GLN A 250 -6.21 16.14 -17.56
N LYS A 251 -7.46 16.60 -17.44
CA LYS A 251 -8.44 15.94 -16.58
C LYS A 251 -8.79 14.57 -17.15
N SER A 252 -9.09 13.59 -16.31
CA SER A 252 -9.53 12.27 -16.78
C SER A 252 -10.70 11.73 -15.98
N THR A 253 -11.46 10.81 -16.58
CA THR A 253 -12.58 10.13 -15.94
C THR A 253 -12.12 9.34 -14.73
N ALA A 254 -11.07 8.50 -14.87
CA ALA A 254 -10.49 7.75 -13.76
C ALA A 254 -10.10 8.65 -12.56
N ALA A 255 -9.27 9.68 -12.78
CA ALA A 255 -8.84 10.59 -11.71
C ALA A 255 -10.03 11.31 -11.04
N THR A 256 -11.07 11.64 -11.81
CA THR A 256 -12.27 12.30 -11.28
C THR A 256 -13.12 11.35 -10.44
N LEU A 257 -13.25 10.09 -10.84
CA LEU A 257 -14.01 9.07 -10.10
C LEU A 257 -13.27 8.59 -8.86
N ASP A 258 -11.96 8.37 -8.93
CA ASP A 258 -11.13 8.04 -7.76
C ASP A 258 -11.21 9.15 -6.71
N PHE A 259 -11.10 10.40 -7.15
CA PHE A 259 -11.33 11.57 -6.31
C PHE A 259 -12.73 11.54 -5.69
N ALA A 260 -13.77 11.28 -6.48
CA ALA A 260 -15.14 11.22 -5.97
C ALA A 260 -15.28 10.16 -4.88
N ALA A 261 -14.69 8.97 -5.07
CA ALA A 261 -14.72 7.88 -4.12
C ALA A 261 -14.04 8.27 -2.79
N VAL A 262 -12.80 8.74 -2.83
CA VAL A 262 -12.05 9.07 -1.60
C VAL A 262 -12.59 10.30 -0.89
N MET A 263 -13.17 11.27 -1.62
CA MET A 263 -13.83 12.41 -0.99
C MET A 263 -15.13 12.00 -0.28
N ALA A 264 -15.90 11.07 -0.85
CA ALA A 264 -17.08 10.52 -0.18
C ALA A 264 -16.69 9.75 1.08
N GLN A 265 -15.67 8.89 1.00
CA GLN A 265 -15.13 8.19 2.17
C GLN A 265 -14.59 9.12 3.24
N ALA A 266 -13.75 10.09 2.86
CA ALA A 266 -13.22 11.06 3.80
C ALA A 266 -14.35 11.88 4.46
N SER A 267 -15.40 12.24 3.73
CA SER A 267 -16.51 13.02 4.29
C SER A 267 -17.13 12.35 5.53
N ARG A 268 -17.43 11.04 5.47
CA ARG A 268 -18.03 10.32 6.60
C ARG A 268 -17.04 10.09 7.75
N ILE A 269 -15.75 9.92 7.45
CA ILE A 269 -14.69 9.68 8.45
C ILE A 269 -14.34 10.94 9.23
N TYR A 270 -14.33 12.09 8.55
CA TYR A 270 -13.92 13.36 9.14
C TYR A 270 -15.07 14.11 9.81
N ALA A 271 -16.34 13.74 9.55
CA ALA A 271 -17.50 14.37 10.19
C ALA A 271 -17.42 14.44 11.74
N PRO A 272 -16.97 13.39 12.47
CA PRO A 272 -16.76 13.48 13.93
C PRO A 272 -15.66 14.45 14.36
N PHE A 273 -14.82 14.92 13.44
CA PHE A 273 -13.68 15.81 13.68
C PHE A 273 -13.83 17.17 13.00
N ASP A 274 -15.01 17.53 12.50
CA ASP A 274 -15.20 18.74 11.69
C ASP A 274 -14.74 20.02 12.39
N ASP A 275 -14.93 20.14 13.71
CA ASP A 275 -14.45 21.26 14.52
C ASP A 275 -12.92 21.42 14.53
N ARG A 276 -12.18 20.41 14.07
CA ARG A 276 -10.71 20.39 13.94
C ARG A 276 -10.25 20.61 12.51
N PHE A 277 -11.16 20.57 11.54
CA PHE A 277 -10.90 20.64 10.11
C PHE A 277 -11.83 21.63 9.39
N ASP A 278 -12.34 22.66 10.10
CA ASP A 278 -13.15 23.73 9.53
C ASP A 278 -14.36 23.23 8.69
N GLY A 279 -15.04 22.19 9.16
CA GLY A 279 -16.21 21.62 8.48
C GLY A 279 -15.89 20.91 7.15
N VAL A 280 -14.69 20.35 7.03
CA VAL A 280 -14.20 19.72 5.79
C VAL A 280 -15.10 18.61 5.27
N SER A 281 -15.85 17.91 6.14
CA SER A 281 -16.69 16.78 5.75
C SER A 281 -17.69 17.16 4.64
N LYS A 282 -18.44 18.26 4.84
CA LYS A 282 -19.44 18.75 3.89
C LYS A 282 -18.80 19.20 2.59
N ARG A 283 -17.62 19.84 2.68
CA ARG A 283 -16.85 20.28 1.52
C ARG A 283 -16.41 19.08 0.66
N MET A 284 -15.93 18.00 1.30
CA MET A 284 -15.54 16.76 0.63
C MET A 284 -16.76 16.08 -0.02
N LEU A 285 -17.89 15.97 0.68
CA LEU A 285 -19.09 15.38 0.09
C LEU A 285 -19.60 16.18 -1.14
N GLN A 286 -19.57 17.51 -1.06
CA GLN A 286 -19.92 18.37 -2.20
C GLN A 286 -18.92 18.21 -3.36
N ALA A 287 -17.63 18.14 -3.07
CA ALA A 287 -16.59 17.92 -4.07
C ALA A 287 -16.78 16.56 -4.77
N SER A 288 -17.10 15.51 -3.99
CA SER A 288 -17.40 14.17 -4.51
C SER A 288 -18.58 14.19 -5.48
N ARG A 289 -19.71 14.81 -5.10
CA ARG A 289 -20.88 14.91 -5.99
C ARG A 289 -20.62 15.69 -7.27
N ARG A 290 -19.82 16.76 -7.20
CA ARG A 290 -19.42 17.54 -8.39
C ARG A 290 -18.55 16.69 -9.33
N ALA A 291 -17.60 15.93 -8.78
CA ALA A 291 -16.78 15.02 -9.55
C ALA A 291 -17.61 13.90 -10.19
N TRP A 292 -18.52 13.28 -9.43
CA TRP A 292 -19.47 12.31 -9.96
C TRP A 292 -20.32 12.87 -11.10
N ALA A 293 -20.88 14.07 -10.94
CA ALA A 293 -21.66 14.73 -11.99
C ALA A 293 -20.81 15.01 -13.25
N TRP A 294 -19.57 15.47 -13.07
CA TRP A 294 -18.66 15.70 -14.19
C TRP A 294 -18.32 14.41 -14.92
N ALA A 295 -18.03 13.33 -14.19
CA ALA A 295 -17.70 12.03 -14.78
C ALA A 295 -18.88 11.42 -15.55
N GLN A 296 -20.12 11.60 -15.07
CA GLN A 296 -21.31 11.20 -15.83
C GLN A 296 -21.45 11.99 -17.16
N ALA A 297 -21.07 13.26 -17.18
CA ALA A 297 -21.07 14.08 -18.39
C ALA A 297 -19.87 13.81 -19.33
N HIS A 298 -18.80 13.21 -18.81
CA HIS A 298 -17.57 12.87 -19.53
C HIS A 298 -17.16 11.42 -19.22
N PRO A 299 -17.98 10.42 -19.63
CA PRO A 299 -17.81 9.04 -19.19
C PRO A 299 -16.61 8.32 -19.81
N ASP A 300 -15.96 8.90 -20.82
CA ASP A 300 -14.93 8.30 -21.65
C ASP A 300 -13.70 9.21 -21.86
N MET A 301 -13.46 10.16 -20.95
CA MET A 301 -12.30 11.05 -20.98
C MET A 301 -11.02 10.31 -20.54
N VAL A 302 -10.51 9.46 -21.43
CA VAL A 302 -9.25 8.73 -21.27
C VAL A 302 -8.08 9.70 -21.13
N TYR A 303 -7.24 9.48 -20.13
CA TYR A 303 -5.98 10.21 -19.99
C TYR A 303 -5.04 9.81 -21.12
N ARG A 304 -4.55 10.80 -21.88
CA ARG A 304 -3.51 10.60 -22.88
C ARG A 304 -2.31 11.43 -22.49
N GLN A 305 -1.22 10.75 -22.16
CA GLN A 305 0.04 11.40 -21.85
C GLN A 305 0.40 12.39 -22.99
N PRO A 306 0.53 13.70 -22.69
CA PRO A 306 0.97 14.67 -23.68
C PRO A 306 2.39 14.33 -24.17
N ALA A 307 2.68 14.64 -25.43
CA ALA A 307 3.94 14.26 -26.07
C ALA A 307 5.19 14.89 -25.42
N ASP A 308 5.02 15.99 -24.71
CA ASP A 308 6.07 16.71 -23.98
C ASP A 308 6.11 16.37 -22.48
N VAL A 309 5.33 15.38 -22.03
CA VAL A 309 5.32 14.91 -20.64
C VAL A 309 5.83 13.47 -20.59
N HIS A 310 6.93 13.23 -19.88
CA HIS A 310 7.61 11.92 -19.79
C HIS A 310 7.61 11.32 -18.37
N THR A 311 6.79 11.88 -17.47
CA THR A 311 6.59 11.38 -16.09
C THR A 311 5.56 10.25 -16.03
N GLY A 312 5.31 9.66 -14.85
CA GLY A 312 4.44 8.50 -14.67
C GLY A 312 3.05 8.65 -15.32
N GLY A 313 2.59 7.61 -16.02
CA GLY A 313 1.35 7.65 -16.79
C GLY A 313 0.10 7.41 -15.95
N TYR A 314 0.12 6.40 -15.08
CA TYR A 314 -1.06 5.88 -14.36
C TYR A 314 -2.30 5.79 -15.27
N ASN A 315 -2.06 5.25 -16.48
CA ASN A 315 -3.06 5.20 -17.53
C ASN A 315 -4.11 4.13 -17.22
N ASP A 316 -5.36 4.48 -17.50
CA ASP A 316 -6.49 3.56 -17.52
C ASP A 316 -7.46 3.99 -18.63
N ASP A 317 -8.06 3.02 -19.29
CA ASP A 317 -9.01 3.17 -20.41
C ASP A 317 -10.35 2.45 -20.18
N LYS A 318 -10.59 1.90 -19.00
CA LYS A 318 -11.84 1.21 -18.62
C LYS A 318 -12.33 1.69 -17.27
N PHE A 319 -13.43 2.44 -17.27
CA PHE A 319 -13.87 3.17 -16.07
C PHE A 319 -14.99 2.51 -15.27
N ASP A 320 -15.42 1.31 -15.64
CA ASP A 320 -16.60 0.69 -15.01
C ASP A 320 -16.35 0.40 -13.53
N ASP A 321 -15.14 0.02 -13.15
CA ASP A 321 -14.75 -0.16 -11.76
C ASP A 321 -14.58 1.14 -10.99
N GLU A 322 -14.04 2.19 -11.58
CA GLU A 322 -13.98 3.53 -10.96
C GLU A 322 -15.40 4.07 -10.74
N PHE A 323 -16.31 3.87 -11.70
CA PHE A 323 -17.72 4.23 -11.52
C PHE A 323 -18.37 3.41 -10.42
N ALA A 324 -18.14 2.10 -10.38
CA ALA A 324 -18.68 1.23 -9.34
C ALA A 324 -18.18 1.63 -7.95
N TRP A 325 -16.89 1.96 -7.83
CA TRP A 325 -16.28 2.37 -6.59
C TRP A 325 -16.75 3.75 -6.11
N ALA A 326 -16.73 4.77 -6.98
CA ALA A 326 -17.21 6.11 -6.63
C ALA A 326 -18.69 6.12 -6.22
N ALA A 327 -19.53 5.39 -6.96
CA ALA A 327 -20.95 5.24 -6.61
C ALA A 327 -21.12 4.53 -5.26
N THR A 328 -20.34 3.48 -5.00
CA THR A 328 -20.37 2.77 -3.72
C THR A 328 -20.02 3.68 -2.55
N GLU A 329 -18.95 4.47 -2.64
CA GLU A 329 -18.57 5.37 -1.55
C GLU A 329 -19.59 6.49 -1.33
N LEU A 330 -20.21 7.01 -2.41
CA LEU A 330 -21.33 7.95 -2.32
C LEU A 330 -22.54 7.32 -1.65
N TYR A 331 -22.91 6.09 -2.00
CA TYR A 331 -23.97 5.34 -1.33
C TYR A 331 -23.70 5.21 0.18
N LEU A 332 -22.48 4.82 0.56
CA LEU A 332 -22.09 4.68 1.96
C LEU A 332 -22.08 6.02 2.72
N ALA A 333 -21.76 7.12 2.05
CA ALA A 333 -21.74 8.45 2.66
C ALA A 333 -23.13 9.08 2.78
N THR A 334 -24.10 8.71 1.93
CA THR A 334 -25.39 9.42 1.83
C THR A 334 -26.61 8.57 2.15
N GLY A 335 -26.51 7.25 2.02
CA GLY A 335 -27.63 6.32 2.14
C GLY A 335 -28.61 6.36 0.96
N GLU A 336 -28.27 7.01 -0.16
CA GLU A 336 -29.13 7.08 -1.34
C GLU A 336 -28.99 5.84 -2.23
N ASP A 337 -30.04 5.02 -2.28
CA ASP A 337 -30.08 3.75 -3.03
C ASP A 337 -29.76 3.90 -4.54
N ALA A 338 -30.02 5.06 -5.13
CA ALA A 338 -29.68 5.34 -6.52
C ALA A 338 -28.18 5.19 -6.83
N PHE A 339 -27.31 5.47 -5.86
CA PHE A 339 -25.88 5.23 -6.02
C PHE A 339 -25.51 3.74 -5.93
N TYR A 340 -26.21 2.96 -5.10
CA TYR A 340 -26.05 1.52 -5.08
C TYR A 340 -26.47 0.91 -6.42
N ASP A 341 -27.61 1.34 -6.98
CA ASP A 341 -28.06 0.92 -8.31
C ASP A 341 -27.05 1.29 -9.40
N ALA A 342 -26.51 2.51 -9.36
CA ALA A 342 -25.48 2.96 -10.28
C ALA A 342 -24.20 2.11 -10.19
N ALA A 343 -23.80 1.69 -8.98
CA ALA A 343 -22.67 0.79 -8.80
C ALA A 343 -22.95 -0.60 -9.39
N MET A 344 -24.11 -1.18 -9.08
CA MET A 344 -24.47 -2.53 -9.54
C MET A 344 -24.68 -2.61 -11.05
N ALA A 345 -25.16 -1.52 -11.69
CA ALA A 345 -25.34 -1.44 -13.14
C ALA A 345 -24.04 -1.58 -13.94
N ARG A 346 -22.87 -1.34 -13.31
CA ARG A 346 -21.55 -1.51 -13.93
C ARG A 346 -21.14 -2.97 -14.12
N ASN A 347 -21.82 -3.89 -13.46
CA ASN A 347 -21.55 -5.33 -13.55
C ASN A 347 -20.08 -5.71 -13.27
N VAL A 348 -19.47 -5.02 -12.29
CA VAL A 348 -18.10 -5.25 -11.84
C VAL A 348 -18.10 -6.29 -10.72
N HIS A 349 -17.26 -7.32 -10.83
CA HIS A 349 -17.05 -8.35 -9.81
C HIS A 349 -15.92 -7.96 -8.86
N ALA A 350 -15.89 -8.57 -7.67
CA ALA A 350 -14.78 -8.39 -6.75
C ALA A 350 -13.49 -8.95 -7.37
N SER A 351 -12.39 -8.24 -7.14
CA SER A 351 -11.05 -8.61 -7.55
C SER A 351 -10.06 -8.17 -6.47
N VAL A 352 -8.80 -8.64 -6.57
CA VAL A 352 -7.72 -8.06 -5.77
C VAL A 352 -7.42 -6.67 -6.33
N PRO A 353 -7.56 -5.59 -5.53
CA PRO A 353 -7.43 -4.25 -6.06
C PRO A 353 -5.96 -3.89 -6.35
N ASN A 354 -5.78 -3.01 -7.33
CA ASN A 354 -4.54 -2.28 -7.58
C ASN A 354 -4.88 -0.88 -8.12
N TRP A 355 -3.88 -0.03 -8.38
CA TRP A 355 -4.13 1.36 -8.80
C TRP A 355 -4.89 1.48 -10.11
N GLY A 356 -4.81 0.49 -11.01
CA GLY A 356 -5.50 0.45 -12.30
C GLY A 356 -6.60 -0.61 -12.35
N SER A 357 -7.02 -1.13 -11.19
CA SER A 357 -8.27 -1.88 -11.08
C SER A 357 -8.80 -1.77 -9.66
N VAL A 358 -9.80 -0.91 -9.48
CA VAL A 358 -10.30 -0.46 -8.17
C VAL A 358 -11.64 -1.09 -7.80
N GLY A 359 -12.21 -1.95 -8.64
CA GLY A 359 -13.53 -2.56 -8.44
C GLY A 359 -13.62 -3.41 -7.17
N GLY A 360 -12.51 -4.04 -6.78
CA GLY A 360 -12.38 -4.73 -5.50
C GLY A 360 -12.62 -3.82 -4.29
N LEU A 361 -12.23 -2.53 -4.36
CA LEU A 361 -12.42 -1.57 -3.27
C LEU A 361 -13.90 -1.32 -2.99
N ALA A 362 -14.74 -1.26 -4.03
CA ALA A 362 -16.19 -1.14 -3.90
C ALA A 362 -16.79 -2.28 -3.05
N TRP A 363 -16.47 -3.53 -3.42
CA TRP A 363 -16.96 -4.70 -2.71
C TRP A 363 -16.42 -4.80 -1.29
N MET A 364 -15.16 -4.43 -1.07
CA MET A 364 -14.56 -4.38 0.25
C MET A 364 -15.25 -3.35 1.16
N SER A 365 -15.58 -2.16 0.64
CA SER A 365 -16.31 -1.14 1.40
C SER A 365 -17.73 -1.57 1.76
N LEU A 366 -18.45 -2.18 0.82
CA LEU A 366 -19.77 -2.76 1.08
C LEU A 366 -19.71 -3.87 2.14
N ALA A 367 -18.72 -4.75 2.05
CA ALA A 367 -18.50 -5.81 3.02
C ALA A 367 -18.21 -5.27 4.43
N GLN A 368 -17.31 -4.29 4.55
CA GLN A 368 -16.96 -3.66 5.82
C GLN A 368 -18.17 -2.98 6.47
N HIS A 369 -19.07 -2.41 5.66
CA HIS A 369 -20.24 -1.66 6.13
C HIS A 369 -21.55 -2.46 6.08
N ARG A 370 -21.49 -3.79 5.88
CA ARG A 370 -22.65 -4.66 5.62
C ARG A 370 -23.80 -4.50 6.61
N THR A 371 -23.50 -4.21 7.87
CA THR A 371 -24.49 -4.02 8.96
C THR A 371 -25.18 -2.66 8.96
N ARG A 372 -24.70 -1.69 8.17
CA ARG A 372 -25.22 -0.32 8.07
C ARG A 372 -25.83 -0.01 6.70
N LEU A 373 -25.82 -0.96 5.78
CA LEU A 373 -26.42 -0.80 4.45
C LEU A 373 -27.94 -0.72 4.55
N THR A 374 -28.57 -0.04 3.60
CA THR A 374 -30.02 -0.02 3.43
C THR A 374 -30.54 -1.42 3.06
N ALA A 375 -31.85 -1.65 3.22
CA ALA A 375 -32.48 -2.91 2.82
C ALA A 375 -32.41 -3.20 1.31
N HIS A 376 -32.07 -2.18 0.51
CA HIS A 376 -31.91 -2.28 -0.94
C HIS A 376 -30.63 -3.04 -1.33
N ALA A 377 -29.61 -3.03 -0.47
CA ALA A 377 -28.33 -3.67 -0.77
C ALA A 377 -28.42 -5.20 -0.67
N ASP A 378 -27.89 -5.90 -1.68
CA ASP A 378 -27.84 -7.36 -1.71
C ASP A 378 -26.69 -7.87 -0.83
N GLN A 379 -27.00 -8.05 0.45
CA GLN A 379 -26.05 -8.53 1.43
C GLN A 379 -25.51 -9.94 1.14
N ALA A 380 -26.25 -10.78 0.41
CA ALA A 380 -25.81 -12.12 0.07
C ALA A 380 -24.76 -12.07 -1.04
N ARG A 381 -25.01 -11.29 -2.09
CA ARG A 381 -24.05 -11.05 -3.17
C ARG A 381 -22.76 -10.44 -2.66
N ILE A 382 -22.83 -9.42 -1.80
CA ILE A 382 -21.63 -8.78 -1.21
C ILE A 382 -20.73 -9.82 -0.51
N ALA A 383 -21.32 -10.71 0.29
CA ALA A 383 -20.57 -11.76 0.97
C ALA A 383 -19.98 -12.78 -0.02
N GLN A 384 -20.74 -13.14 -1.06
CA GLN A 384 -20.33 -14.11 -2.08
C GLN A 384 -19.16 -13.61 -2.94
N GLU A 385 -19.19 -12.35 -3.36
CA GLU A 385 -18.13 -11.72 -4.17
C GLU A 385 -16.79 -11.75 -3.42
N ILE A 386 -16.77 -11.34 -2.15
CA ILE A 386 -15.57 -11.41 -1.31
C ILE A 386 -15.12 -12.85 -1.05
N ASP A 387 -16.04 -13.77 -0.74
CA ASP A 387 -15.69 -15.17 -0.47
C ASP A 387 -15.07 -15.86 -1.68
N THR A 388 -15.56 -15.54 -2.88
CA THR A 388 -15.09 -16.16 -4.13
C THR A 388 -13.62 -15.84 -4.39
N VAL A 389 -13.25 -14.56 -4.30
CA VAL A 389 -11.86 -14.14 -4.48
C VAL A 389 -10.98 -14.68 -3.34
N ALA A 390 -11.46 -14.64 -2.09
CA ALA A 390 -10.70 -15.14 -0.94
C ALA A 390 -10.47 -16.66 -1.00
N THR A 391 -11.45 -17.43 -1.46
CA THR A 391 -11.33 -18.88 -1.66
C THR A 391 -10.30 -19.20 -2.74
N HIS A 392 -10.27 -18.45 -3.84
CA HIS A 392 -9.25 -18.59 -4.87
C HIS A 392 -7.84 -18.32 -4.31
N LEU A 393 -7.66 -17.23 -3.55
CA LEU A 393 -6.38 -16.92 -2.89
C LEU A 393 -5.99 -17.97 -1.85
N LEU A 394 -6.95 -18.50 -1.11
CA LEU A 394 -6.72 -19.58 -0.15
C LEU A 394 -6.20 -20.84 -0.84
N HIS A 395 -6.78 -21.23 -1.98
CA HIS A 395 -6.30 -22.37 -2.75
C HIS A 395 -4.89 -22.14 -3.30
N ALA A 396 -4.58 -20.94 -3.80
CA ALA A 396 -3.23 -20.59 -4.23
C ALA A 396 -2.22 -20.69 -3.08
N TRP A 397 -2.58 -20.17 -1.89
CA TRP A 397 -1.77 -20.30 -0.68
C TRP A 397 -1.57 -21.75 -0.23
N GLN A 398 -2.62 -22.58 -0.28
CA GLN A 398 -2.55 -24.00 0.09
C GLN A 398 -1.61 -24.79 -0.82
N GLY A 399 -1.67 -24.54 -2.12
CA GLY A 399 -0.85 -25.21 -3.15
C GLY A 399 0.59 -24.69 -3.25
N SER A 400 0.89 -23.54 -2.65
CA SER A 400 2.24 -22.96 -2.67
C SER A 400 3.18 -23.64 -1.67
N ALA A 401 4.34 -24.12 -2.13
CA ALA A 401 5.38 -24.66 -1.24
C ALA A 401 5.96 -23.60 -0.29
N TRP A 402 5.85 -22.32 -0.63
CA TRP A 402 6.23 -21.18 0.22
C TRP A 402 5.09 -20.67 1.10
N LYS A 403 3.88 -21.25 0.95
CA LYS A 403 2.66 -20.80 1.63
C LYS A 403 2.43 -19.30 1.43
N VAL A 404 2.42 -18.88 0.17
CA VAL A 404 2.06 -17.52 -0.28
C VAL A 404 1.05 -17.64 -1.42
N ALA A 405 0.10 -16.71 -1.51
CA ALA A 405 -0.94 -16.76 -2.55
C ALA A 405 -0.41 -16.29 -3.92
N MET A 406 0.77 -15.68 -3.96
CA MET A 406 1.37 -15.17 -5.19
C MET A 406 1.68 -16.28 -6.22
N ALA A 407 1.19 -16.08 -7.43
CA ALA A 407 1.46 -16.85 -8.63
C ALA A 407 2.48 -16.14 -9.54
N PRO A 408 3.04 -16.80 -10.58
CA PRO A 408 4.02 -16.18 -11.48
C PRO A 408 3.57 -14.83 -12.10
N GLY A 409 2.28 -14.67 -12.40
CA GLY A 409 1.74 -13.43 -12.96
C GLY A 409 1.65 -12.25 -11.98
N ASP A 410 1.74 -12.51 -10.67
CA ASP A 410 1.69 -11.47 -9.63
C ASP A 410 3.05 -10.76 -9.46
N PHE A 411 4.11 -11.27 -10.10
CA PHE A 411 5.42 -10.65 -10.10
C PHE A 411 5.52 -9.62 -11.22
N HIS A 412 5.10 -8.40 -10.91
CA HIS A 412 5.22 -7.23 -11.77
C HIS A 412 5.76 -6.03 -10.96
N TRP A 413 5.83 -4.86 -11.58
CA TRP A 413 6.29 -3.64 -10.89
C TRP A 413 5.32 -3.34 -9.74
N GLY A 414 5.83 -3.40 -8.50
CA GLY A 414 5.00 -3.30 -7.28
C GLY A 414 4.44 -4.63 -6.76
N SER A 415 5.03 -5.78 -7.11
CA SER A 415 4.59 -7.13 -6.70
C SER A 415 4.44 -7.32 -5.18
N ASN A 416 5.23 -6.63 -4.35
CA ASN A 416 5.06 -6.67 -2.91
C ASN A 416 3.71 -6.07 -2.47
N SER A 417 3.25 -5.01 -3.14
CA SER A 417 1.91 -4.45 -2.89
C SER A 417 0.83 -5.42 -3.34
N THR A 418 1.03 -6.18 -4.42
CA THR A 418 0.12 -7.24 -4.86
C THR A 418 -0.05 -8.29 -3.76
N ALA A 419 1.05 -8.74 -3.14
CA ALA A 419 0.99 -9.67 -2.02
C ALA A 419 0.14 -9.14 -0.86
N LEU A 420 0.30 -7.85 -0.52
CA LEU A 420 -0.42 -7.20 0.58
C LEU A 420 -1.87 -6.86 0.23
N ASN A 421 -2.19 -6.54 -1.02
CA ASN A 421 -3.57 -6.35 -1.48
C ASN A 421 -4.35 -7.68 -1.47
N GLN A 422 -3.70 -8.79 -1.82
CA GLN A 422 -4.24 -10.14 -1.61
C GLN A 422 -4.54 -10.38 -0.12
N ALA A 423 -3.62 -9.98 0.78
CA ALA A 423 -3.83 -10.08 2.23
C ALA A 423 -4.98 -9.20 2.72
N MET A 424 -5.11 -7.98 2.20
CA MET A 424 -6.17 -7.03 2.52
C MET A 424 -7.56 -7.64 2.24
N LEU A 425 -7.72 -8.28 1.08
CA LEU A 425 -8.96 -8.96 0.70
C LEU A 425 -9.22 -10.23 1.55
N LEU A 426 -8.19 -11.03 1.85
CA LEU A 426 -8.30 -12.17 2.77
C LEU A 426 -8.75 -11.74 4.17
N LEU A 427 -8.28 -10.59 4.67
CA LEU A 427 -8.68 -10.03 5.97
C LEU A 427 -10.13 -9.55 5.96
N GLN A 428 -10.62 -9.01 4.84
CA GLN A 428 -12.05 -8.70 4.69
C GLN A 428 -12.90 -9.97 4.74
N ALA A 429 -12.51 -11.01 3.99
CA ALA A 429 -13.20 -12.30 4.03
C ALA A 429 -13.19 -12.95 5.41
N TYR A 430 -12.07 -12.86 6.14
CA TYR A 430 -11.97 -13.31 7.53
C TYR A 430 -12.96 -12.58 8.44
N GLN A 431 -13.09 -11.26 8.32
CA GLN A 431 -14.03 -10.53 9.17
C GLN A 431 -15.49 -10.87 8.90
N LEU A 432 -15.82 -11.15 7.63
CA LEU A 432 -17.16 -11.58 7.23
C LEU A 432 -17.50 -13.00 7.72
N GLN A 433 -16.57 -13.95 7.56
CA GLN A 433 -16.89 -15.39 7.69
C GLN A 433 -16.22 -16.07 8.88
N ARG A 434 -15.20 -15.44 9.47
CA ARG A 434 -14.42 -15.96 10.59
C ARG A 434 -13.72 -17.29 10.34
N LYS A 435 -13.46 -17.65 9.08
CA LYS A 435 -12.64 -18.82 8.66
C LYS A 435 -11.15 -18.56 9.01
N PRO A 436 -10.54 -19.28 9.98
CA PRO A 436 -9.17 -19.01 10.42
C PRO A 436 -8.13 -19.07 9.30
N GLU A 437 -8.37 -19.88 8.28
CA GLU A 437 -7.49 -20.09 7.12
C GLU A 437 -7.28 -18.80 6.32
N TYR A 438 -8.29 -17.93 6.23
CA TYR A 438 -8.13 -16.62 5.60
C TYR A 438 -7.16 -15.72 6.37
N LEU A 439 -7.24 -15.74 7.70
CA LEU A 439 -6.32 -15.00 8.56
C LEU A 439 -4.88 -15.56 8.49
N GLN A 440 -4.74 -16.88 8.39
CA GLN A 440 -3.44 -17.54 8.22
C GLN A 440 -2.80 -17.25 6.86
N ALA A 441 -3.61 -17.25 5.79
CA ALA A 441 -3.17 -16.87 4.46
C ALA A 441 -2.77 -15.38 4.41
N ALA A 442 -3.52 -14.48 5.04
CA ALA A 442 -3.15 -13.07 5.16
C ALA A 442 -1.85 -12.87 5.95
N GLN A 443 -1.68 -13.55 7.09
CA GLN A 443 -0.43 -13.54 7.86
C GLN A 443 0.76 -13.95 6.99
N SER A 444 0.58 -15.00 6.19
CA SER A 444 1.62 -15.53 5.33
C SER A 444 2.12 -14.55 4.27
N GLN A 445 1.27 -13.64 3.78
CA GLN A 445 1.66 -12.59 2.83
C GLN A 445 2.48 -11.49 3.51
N LEU A 446 2.14 -11.12 4.75
CA LEU A 446 2.96 -10.21 5.54
C LEU A 446 4.32 -10.84 5.86
N ASP A 447 4.35 -12.13 6.23
CA ASP A 447 5.59 -12.87 6.47
C ASP A 447 6.50 -12.88 5.24
N TYR A 448 5.92 -13.04 4.04
CA TYR A 448 6.65 -12.96 2.77
C TYR A 448 7.34 -11.60 2.62
N VAL A 449 6.60 -10.50 2.82
CA VAL A 449 7.16 -9.14 2.71
C VAL A 449 8.23 -8.87 3.78
N LEU A 450 8.10 -9.48 4.96
CA LEU A 450 9.01 -9.29 6.10
C LEU A 450 10.16 -10.30 6.18
N GLY A 451 10.38 -11.12 5.15
CA GLY A 451 11.61 -11.90 4.99
C GLY A 451 11.45 -13.41 4.82
N ARG A 452 10.23 -13.95 4.87
CA ARG A 452 9.92 -15.34 4.46
C ARG A 452 9.74 -15.41 2.95
N ASN A 453 10.75 -14.96 2.21
CA ASN A 453 10.81 -14.96 0.76
C ASN A 453 12.16 -15.54 0.27
N PRO A 454 12.28 -15.92 -1.01
CA PRO A 454 13.50 -16.52 -1.55
C PRO A 454 14.77 -15.68 -1.38
N LEU A 455 14.63 -14.35 -1.39
CA LEU A 455 15.73 -13.40 -1.22
C LEU A 455 16.18 -13.27 0.24
N GLY A 456 15.35 -13.71 1.19
CA GLY A 456 15.69 -13.75 2.61
C GLY A 456 15.95 -12.38 3.24
N MET A 457 15.22 -11.36 2.79
CA MET A 457 15.26 -9.99 3.33
C MET A 457 13.85 -9.46 3.53
N SER A 458 13.66 -8.61 4.54
CA SER A 458 12.48 -7.73 4.53
C SER A 458 12.56 -6.80 3.33
N PHE A 459 11.42 -6.49 2.71
CA PHE A 459 11.33 -5.48 1.66
C PHE A 459 10.98 -4.08 2.19
N VAL A 460 11.04 -3.88 3.51
CA VAL A 460 10.74 -2.59 4.14
C VAL A 460 12.02 -1.98 4.68
N THR A 461 12.40 -0.80 4.20
CA THR A 461 13.64 -0.12 4.59
C THR A 461 13.73 0.06 6.11
N GLY A 462 14.84 -0.38 6.70
CA GLY A 462 15.11 -0.25 8.14
C GLY A 462 14.32 -1.21 9.03
N ILE A 463 13.56 -2.15 8.47
CA ILE A 463 12.76 -3.14 9.21
C ILE A 463 13.30 -4.55 8.93
N GLY A 464 13.35 -5.38 9.98
CA GLY A 464 13.91 -6.73 9.90
C GLY A 464 15.44 -6.76 10.03
N ALA A 465 16.00 -7.97 10.03
CA ALA A 465 17.44 -8.19 10.15
C ALA A 465 18.22 -7.74 8.91
N ARG A 466 17.55 -7.75 7.75
CA ARG A 466 18.03 -7.30 6.45
C ARG A 466 16.92 -6.59 5.72
N SER A 467 17.21 -5.41 5.20
CA SER A 467 16.28 -4.56 4.45
C SER A 467 17.00 -3.91 3.27
N PRO A 468 16.28 -3.34 2.28
CA PRO A 468 16.89 -2.60 1.18
C PRO A 468 17.71 -1.41 1.71
N LEU A 469 18.85 -1.15 1.07
CA LEU A 469 19.74 -0.04 1.41
C LEU A 469 19.88 0.97 0.26
N HIS A 470 19.72 0.53 -0.99
CA HIS A 470 20.00 1.31 -2.19
C HIS A 470 18.73 1.47 -3.02
N ILE A 471 17.70 2.04 -2.42
CA ILE A 471 16.38 2.20 -3.06
C ILE A 471 16.38 3.29 -4.13
N HIS A 472 15.58 3.11 -5.18
CA HIS A 472 15.30 4.15 -6.18
C HIS A 472 14.38 5.21 -5.56
N HIS A 473 14.95 6.12 -4.75
CA HIS A 473 14.23 7.18 -4.06
C HIS A 473 15.10 8.42 -3.93
N ARG A 474 14.72 9.51 -4.63
CA ARG A 474 15.55 10.72 -4.75
C ARG A 474 16.00 11.29 -3.41
N ILE A 475 15.12 11.28 -2.39
CA ILE A 475 15.47 11.78 -1.05
C ILE A 475 16.55 10.90 -0.41
N SER A 476 16.36 9.57 -0.38
CA SER A 476 17.34 8.65 0.22
C SER A 476 18.70 8.65 -0.51
N ILE A 477 18.71 8.97 -1.82
CA ILE A 477 19.93 9.05 -2.61
C ILE A 477 20.65 10.40 -2.35
N ALA A 478 19.90 11.49 -2.21
CA ALA A 478 20.45 12.85 -2.19
C ALA A 478 20.65 13.46 -0.79
N ASP A 479 20.08 12.88 0.27
CA ASP A 479 20.10 13.47 1.62
C ASP A 479 21.46 13.33 2.35
N GLY A 480 22.40 12.54 1.80
CA GLY A 480 23.71 12.30 2.39
C GLY A 480 23.69 11.38 3.62
N VAL A 481 22.57 10.69 3.87
CA VAL A 481 22.41 9.73 4.96
C VAL A 481 22.69 8.32 4.45
N ALA A 482 23.61 7.61 5.09
CA ALA A 482 24.03 6.28 4.65
C ALA A 482 22.92 5.21 4.63
N MET A 483 21.88 5.40 5.43
CA MET A 483 20.73 4.50 5.49
C MET A 483 19.55 5.22 4.83
N PRO A 484 18.73 4.54 4.02
CA PRO A 484 17.57 5.18 3.40
C PRO A 484 16.54 5.61 4.45
N VAL A 485 15.64 6.51 4.03
CA VAL A 485 14.42 6.83 4.78
C VAL A 485 13.73 5.53 5.21
N PRO A 486 13.40 5.34 6.50
CA PRO A 486 12.85 4.08 7.00
C PRO A 486 11.35 3.93 6.72
N GLY A 487 10.86 2.69 6.78
CA GLY A 487 9.44 2.37 6.65
C GLY A 487 8.89 2.33 5.22
N LEU A 488 9.70 2.55 4.19
CA LEU A 488 9.29 2.47 2.78
C LEU A 488 9.27 1.01 2.32
N LEU A 489 8.15 0.57 1.74
CA LEU A 489 8.04 -0.73 1.06
C LEU A 489 8.56 -0.59 -0.37
N VAL A 490 9.54 -1.42 -0.74
CA VAL A 490 10.04 -1.46 -2.13
C VAL A 490 9.13 -2.28 -3.02
N GLY A 491 9.17 -2.01 -4.33
CA GLY A 491 8.30 -2.63 -5.33
C GLY A 491 8.34 -4.16 -5.32
N GLY A 492 9.54 -4.74 -5.12
CA GLY A 492 9.74 -6.18 -5.01
C GLY A 492 10.13 -6.84 -6.32
N PRO A 493 10.22 -8.18 -6.35
CA PRO A 493 10.70 -8.91 -7.50
C PRO A 493 9.85 -8.65 -8.75
N GLN A 494 10.54 -8.36 -9.86
CA GLN A 494 9.97 -8.01 -11.14
C GLN A 494 10.81 -8.67 -12.26
N PRO A 495 10.29 -9.68 -12.98
CA PRO A 495 11.03 -10.45 -13.99
C PRO A 495 11.17 -9.76 -15.36
N GLY A 496 10.43 -8.67 -15.62
CA GLY A 496 10.59 -7.84 -16.82
C GLY A 496 11.84 -6.95 -16.83
N GLN A 497 12.43 -6.66 -15.67
CA GLN A 497 13.68 -5.94 -15.46
C GLN A 497 13.81 -4.69 -16.35
N GLN A 498 12.79 -3.83 -16.37
CA GLN A 498 12.71 -2.72 -17.34
C GLN A 498 13.91 -1.76 -17.26
N ASP A 499 14.56 -1.65 -16.10
CA ASP A 499 15.75 -0.83 -15.88
C ASP A 499 17.09 -1.52 -16.23
N ALA A 500 17.10 -2.80 -16.63
CA ALA A 500 18.34 -3.57 -16.79
C ALA A 500 19.32 -3.00 -17.83
N LYS A 501 18.82 -2.26 -18.83
CA LYS A 501 19.67 -1.61 -19.84
C LYS A 501 20.33 -0.33 -19.33
N GLU A 502 19.75 0.29 -18.30
CA GLU A 502 20.18 1.56 -17.73
C GLU A 502 21.01 1.35 -16.46
N CYS A 503 20.78 0.23 -15.77
CA CYS A 503 21.47 -0.13 -14.54
C CYS A 503 22.81 -0.82 -14.82
N LYS A 504 23.87 -0.41 -14.12
CA LYS A 504 25.22 -1.00 -14.27
C LYS A 504 25.36 -2.38 -13.60
N HIS A 505 24.39 -2.74 -12.77
CA HIS A 505 24.38 -3.99 -12.02
C HIS A 505 23.38 -4.95 -12.66
N ALA A 506 23.79 -6.21 -12.84
CA ALA A 506 22.90 -7.23 -13.38
C ALA A 506 22.00 -7.80 -12.28
N TYR A 507 20.76 -8.11 -12.63
CA TYR A 507 19.89 -8.94 -11.81
C TYR A 507 20.50 -10.34 -11.66
N ALA A 508 20.44 -10.89 -10.45
CA ALA A 508 20.99 -12.22 -10.17
C ALA A 508 20.17 -13.37 -10.79
N SER A 509 18.91 -13.12 -11.14
CA SER A 509 17.98 -14.12 -11.67
C SER A 509 16.87 -13.43 -12.46
N SER A 510 16.31 -14.13 -13.45
CA SER A 510 15.07 -13.74 -14.15
C SER A 510 13.84 -14.52 -13.63
N LEU A 511 14.01 -15.40 -12.64
CA LEU A 511 12.89 -16.11 -12.05
C LEU A 511 11.98 -15.14 -11.28
N PRO A 512 10.65 -15.27 -11.37
CA PRO A 512 9.70 -14.28 -10.85
C PRO A 512 9.98 -13.83 -9.41
N ALA A 513 10.18 -14.77 -8.47
CA ALA A 513 10.39 -14.46 -7.06
C ALA A 513 11.85 -14.14 -6.67
N LEU A 514 12.77 -14.15 -7.63
CA LEU A 514 14.20 -13.89 -7.43
C LEU A 514 14.71 -12.69 -8.26
N SER A 515 13.89 -12.13 -9.16
CA SER A 515 14.25 -11.03 -10.04
C SER A 515 14.16 -9.69 -9.31
N TYR A 516 15.12 -9.42 -8.43
CA TYR A 516 15.21 -8.21 -7.63
C TYR A 516 16.65 -7.72 -7.54
N LEU A 517 16.83 -6.41 -7.46
CA LEU A 517 18.13 -5.77 -7.40
C LEU A 517 18.11 -4.59 -6.41
N ASP A 518 18.83 -4.72 -5.30
CA ASP A 518 18.99 -3.62 -4.33
C ASP A 518 20.05 -2.62 -4.81
N GLN A 519 19.68 -1.82 -5.82
CA GLN A 519 20.51 -0.77 -6.41
C GLN A 519 19.65 0.44 -6.79
N GLU A 520 20.22 1.64 -6.67
CA GLU A 520 19.51 2.91 -6.89
C GLU A 520 18.98 3.04 -8.34
N CYS A 521 19.64 2.38 -9.30
CA CYS A 521 19.18 2.35 -10.69
C CYS A 521 18.00 1.39 -10.95
N SER A 522 17.64 0.52 -10.01
CA SER A 522 16.58 -0.48 -10.19
C SER A 522 15.20 0.09 -9.85
N TYR A 523 14.66 0.95 -10.72
CA TYR A 523 13.30 1.47 -10.51
C TYR A 523 12.22 0.38 -10.62
N ALA A 524 12.42 -0.66 -11.46
CA ALA A 524 11.39 -1.67 -11.70
C ALA A 524 11.19 -2.62 -10.50
N SER A 525 12.23 -2.83 -9.69
CA SER A 525 12.17 -3.75 -8.54
C SER A 525 12.40 -3.08 -7.18
N ASN A 526 13.06 -1.92 -7.13
CA ASN A 526 13.55 -1.30 -5.91
C ASN A 526 13.20 0.19 -5.73
N GLU A 527 12.24 0.71 -6.51
CA GLU A 527 11.57 1.98 -6.18
C GLU A 527 10.71 1.83 -4.92
N VAL A 528 10.07 2.91 -4.49
CA VAL A 528 9.09 2.98 -3.38
C VAL A 528 7.82 3.66 -3.88
N ALA A 529 6.66 3.42 -3.27
CA ALA A 529 5.45 4.14 -3.64
C ALA A 529 4.40 4.24 -2.52
N ILE A 530 3.61 5.31 -2.54
CA ILE A 530 2.53 5.55 -1.58
C ILE A 530 1.49 4.42 -1.56
N ASN A 531 1.16 3.85 -2.72
CA ASN A 531 0.19 2.75 -2.85
C ASN A 531 0.78 1.40 -2.44
N TRP A 532 2.10 1.28 -2.32
CA TRP A 532 2.75 0.07 -1.80
C TRP A 532 2.79 0.12 -0.27
N ASN A 533 3.07 1.28 0.30
CA ASN A 533 3.02 1.50 1.74
C ASN A 533 1.61 1.37 2.34
N ALA A 534 0.56 1.71 1.58
CA ALA A 534 -0.81 1.75 2.10
C ALA A 534 -1.30 0.38 2.59
N PRO A 535 -1.22 -0.70 1.78
CA PRO A 535 -1.60 -2.02 2.24
C PRO A 535 -0.64 -2.58 3.31
N LEU A 536 0.62 -2.10 3.41
CA LEU A 536 1.49 -2.44 4.53
C LEU A 536 0.96 -1.88 5.86
N VAL A 537 0.52 -0.60 5.87
CA VAL A 537 -0.13 0.01 7.05
C VAL A 537 -1.40 -0.78 7.41
N TYR A 538 -2.27 -1.04 6.44
CA TYR A 538 -3.52 -1.76 6.68
C TYR A 538 -3.27 -3.17 7.23
N VAL A 539 -2.45 -3.98 6.56
CA VAL A 539 -2.30 -5.41 6.86
C VAL A 539 -1.58 -5.60 8.19
N SER A 540 -0.53 -4.82 8.47
CA SER A 540 0.17 -4.88 9.76
C SER A 540 -0.75 -4.49 10.92
N ALA A 541 -1.52 -3.40 10.79
CA ALA A 541 -2.51 -3.00 11.79
C ALA A 541 -3.61 -4.05 11.96
N ALA A 542 -4.09 -4.65 10.87
CA ALA A 542 -5.14 -5.65 10.92
C ALA A 542 -4.70 -6.91 11.66
N LEU A 543 -3.53 -7.46 11.31
CA LEU A 543 -3.02 -8.66 11.98
C LEU A 543 -2.73 -8.38 13.46
N GLN A 544 -2.17 -7.21 13.79
CA GLN A 544 -1.96 -6.73 15.16
C GLN A 544 -3.22 -6.72 16.03
N ASN A 545 -4.39 -6.51 15.41
CA ASN A 545 -5.66 -6.40 16.13
C ASN A 545 -6.54 -7.65 16.06
N LEU A 546 -6.42 -8.45 15.01
CA LEU A 546 -7.27 -9.63 14.79
C LEU A 546 -6.68 -10.93 15.37
N GLN A 547 -5.42 -10.92 15.82
CA GLN A 547 -4.71 -12.10 16.34
C GLN A 547 -4.28 -11.96 17.81
N ARG A 548 -5.08 -11.27 18.62
CA ARG A 548 -4.80 -11.08 20.05
C ARG A 548 -4.98 -12.35 20.87
#